data_AF-A0A519T386-F1
#
_entry.id   AF-A0A519T386-F1
#
_cell.length_a   1.000
_cell.length_b   1.000
_cell.length_c   1.000
_cell.angle_alpha   90.00
_cell.angle_beta   90.00
_cell.angle_gamma   90.00
#
_symmetry.space_group_name_H-M   'P 1'
#
loop_
_entity.id
_entity.type
_entity.pdbx_description
1 polymer ?
#
loop_
_entity_poly.entity_id
_entity_poly.type
_entity_poly.pdbx_seq_one_letter_code
_entity_poly.pdbx_strand_id
1 'polypeptide(L)'
;LDDRIKGLDLGADDYLPKPFSLLELTSRMQAITRRKFGLKRSEINFGDGFVMDVTARTVRHGAPDTPEVPLTKKEFDLLHYLLLHKGRVLTRLQLGEHLWGNVLEDDSDSNYIDVHIKNVRKKLTQFGSADFIETVRGIGYRAV
;
A
#
# COMPACT_ATOMS: atom_id res chain seq x y z
N LEU A 1 24.15 -21.58 8.33
CA LEU A 1 24.34 -21.42 6.87
C LEU A 1 23.88 -22.68 6.17
N ASP A 2 24.31 -23.83 6.67
CA ASP A 2 23.92 -25.17 6.19
C ASP A 2 22.40 -25.39 6.13
N ASP A 3 21.63 -24.96 7.14
CA ASP A 3 20.17 -25.12 7.11
C ASP A 3 19.49 -24.33 5.99
N ARG A 4 20.05 -23.16 5.63
CA ARG A 4 19.51 -22.33 4.54
C ARG A 4 19.77 -23.00 3.20
N ILE A 5 20.99 -23.48 2.99
CA ILE A 5 21.39 -24.17 1.74
C ILE A 5 20.57 -25.45 1.61
N LYS A 6 20.55 -26.29 2.66
CA LYS A 6 19.79 -27.54 2.70
C LYS A 6 18.29 -27.33 2.48
N GLY A 7 17.70 -26.30 3.08
CA GLY A 7 16.29 -25.97 2.88
C GLY A 7 15.97 -25.60 1.42
N LEU A 8 16.84 -24.82 0.78
CA LEU A 8 16.69 -24.45 -0.63
C LEU A 8 16.93 -25.65 -1.57
N ASP A 9 17.94 -26.47 -1.30
CA ASP A 9 18.25 -27.68 -2.09
C ASP A 9 17.13 -28.73 -2.03
N LEU A 10 16.38 -28.77 -0.93
CA LEU A 10 15.18 -29.61 -0.78
C LEU A 10 13.96 -29.06 -1.55
N GLY A 11 14.12 -27.94 -2.26
CA GLY A 11 13.09 -27.35 -3.12
C GLY A 11 12.28 -26.22 -2.48
N ALA A 12 12.75 -25.60 -1.39
CA ALA A 12 12.10 -24.41 -0.86
C ALA A 12 12.32 -23.19 -1.77
N ASP A 13 11.27 -22.38 -1.98
CA ASP A 13 11.32 -21.14 -2.77
C ASP A 13 12.06 -19.99 -2.06
N ASP A 14 12.11 -19.99 -0.72
CA ASP A 14 12.85 -19.04 0.13
C ASP A 14 13.09 -19.65 1.52
N TYR A 15 14.08 -19.16 2.25
CA TYR A 15 14.42 -19.60 3.61
C TYR A 15 14.82 -18.42 4.50
N LEU A 16 14.06 -18.20 5.58
CA LEU A 16 14.25 -17.08 6.51
C LEU A 16 14.60 -17.60 7.92
N PRO A 17 15.88 -17.53 8.35
CA PRO A 17 16.27 -17.98 9.68
C PRO A 17 15.82 -17.00 10.76
N LYS A 18 15.63 -17.52 11.98
CA LYS A 18 15.42 -16.68 13.16
C LYS A 18 16.74 -15.99 13.59
N PRO A 19 16.66 -14.82 14.27
CA PRO A 19 15.47 -14.00 14.44
C PRO A 19 15.14 -13.21 13.16
N PHE A 20 13.86 -13.04 12.86
CA PHE A 20 13.40 -12.26 11.70
C PHE A 20 12.29 -11.29 12.09
N SER A 21 12.17 -10.22 11.31
CA SER A 21 11.07 -9.26 11.44
C SER A 21 9.80 -9.76 10.74
N LEU A 22 8.63 -9.46 11.31
CA LEU A 22 7.34 -9.75 10.68
C LEU A 22 7.18 -8.97 9.35
N LEU A 23 7.74 -7.76 9.25
CA LEU A 23 7.75 -6.97 8.02
C LEU A 23 8.59 -7.64 6.92
N GLU A 24 9.73 -8.23 7.28
CA GLU A 24 10.59 -8.96 6.34
C GLU A 24 9.89 -10.22 5.82
N LEU A 25 9.30 -11.01 6.73
CA LEU A 25 8.55 -12.20 6.35
C LEU A 25 7.41 -11.85 5.40
N THR A 26 6.64 -10.80 5.71
CA THR A 26 5.52 -10.36 4.88
C THR A 26 5.98 -9.92 3.49
N SER A 27 7.08 -9.16 3.41
CA SER A 27 7.66 -8.71 2.14
C SER A 27 8.15 -9.87 1.27
N ARG A 28 8.77 -10.89 1.88
CA ARG A 28 9.24 -12.10 1.21
C ARG A 28 8.08 -12.95 0.68
N MET A 29 7.04 -13.16 1.49
CA MET A 29 5.83 -13.86 1.04
C MET A 29 5.20 -13.17 -0.17
N GLN A 30 5.06 -11.84 -0.13
CA GLN A 30 4.54 -11.07 -1.27
C GLN A 30 5.43 -11.23 -2.53
N ALA A 31 6.76 -11.29 -2.38
CA ALA A 31 7.68 -11.47 -3.50
C ALA A 31 7.59 -12.86 -4.15
N ILE A 32 7.37 -13.91 -3.36
CA ILE A 32 7.15 -15.27 -3.87
C ILE A 32 5.80 -15.35 -4.59
N THR A 33 4.75 -14.77 -4.01
CA THR A 33 3.41 -14.70 -4.62
C THR A 33 3.45 -13.98 -5.99
N ARG A 34 4.15 -12.84 -6.09
CA ARG A 34 4.31 -12.13 -7.38
C ARG A 34 4.94 -13.01 -8.47
N ARG A 35 5.99 -13.76 -8.11
CA ARG A 35 6.70 -14.69 -9.01
C ARG A 35 5.81 -15.87 -9.43
N LYS A 36 5.12 -16.49 -8.48
CA LYS A 36 4.32 -17.71 -8.71
C LYS A 36 3.08 -17.47 -9.58
N PHE A 37 2.42 -16.33 -9.40
CA PHE A 37 1.18 -16.02 -10.12
C PHE A 37 1.40 -15.24 -11.41
N GLY A 38 2.66 -15.03 -11.83
CA GLY A 38 2.96 -14.27 -13.04
C GLY A 38 2.29 -12.90 -13.06
N LEU A 39 2.13 -12.27 -11.88
CA LEU A 39 1.53 -10.95 -11.70
C LEU A 39 2.47 -9.91 -12.35
N LYS A 40 2.42 -9.86 -13.69
CA LYS A 40 3.01 -8.82 -14.53
C LYS A 40 2.25 -7.51 -14.41
N ARG A 41 1.08 -7.50 -13.78
CA ARG A 41 0.39 -6.27 -13.40
C ARG A 41 0.73 -5.92 -11.97
N SER A 42 1.77 -5.11 -11.82
CA SER A 42 1.92 -4.18 -10.71
C SER A 42 0.87 -3.06 -10.76
N GLU A 43 -0.06 -3.11 -11.72
CA GLU A 43 -1.13 -2.14 -11.91
C GLU A 43 -2.36 -2.52 -11.09
N ILE A 44 -2.82 -1.60 -10.24
CA ILE A 44 -4.09 -1.67 -9.53
C ILE A 44 -5.05 -0.71 -10.23
N ASN A 45 -6.16 -1.21 -10.77
CA ASN A 45 -7.25 -0.38 -11.27
C ASN A 45 -8.19 -0.05 -10.11
N PHE A 46 -8.55 1.23 -9.95
CA PHE A 46 -9.40 1.68 -8.86
C PHE A 46 -10.17 2.96 -9.23
N GLY A 47 -11.21 3.26 -8.46
CA GLY A 47 -12.13 4.34 -8.81
C GLY A 47 -12.68 4.19 -10.23
N ASP A 48 -13.26 5.27 -10.74
CA ASP A 48 -13.67 5.32 -12.14
C ASP A 48 -12.50 5.86 -13.00
N GLY A 49 -11.66 4.94 -13.47
CA GLY A 49 -10.61 5.22 -14.45
C GLY A 49 -9.21 5.48 -13.90
N PHE A 50 -8.92 5.24 -12.61
CA PHE A 50 -7.55 5.35 -12.10
C PHE A 50 -6.77 4.04 -12.22
N VAL A 51 -5.47 4.17 -12.48
CA VAL A 51 -4.49 3.08 -12.52
C VAL A 51 -3.30 3.45 -11.66
N MET A 52 -2.93 2.59 -10.72
CA MET A 52 -1.73 2.71 -9.88
C MET A 52 -0.71 1.68 -10.30
N ASP A 53 0.45 2.12 -10.78
CA ASP A 53 1.61 1.25 -10.98
C ASP A 53 2.42 1.20 -9.67
N VAL A 54 2.37 0.07 -8.99
CA VAL A 54 3.06 -0.17 -7.72
C VAL A 54 4.58 -0.22 -7.89
N THR A 55 5.08 -0.65 -9.06
CA THR A 55 6.51 -0.74 -9.35
C THR A 55 7.08 0.63 -9.68
N ALA A 56 6.42 1.39 -10.56
CA ALA A 56 6.82 2.75 -10.90
C ALA A 56 6.50 3.75 -9.78
N ARG A 57 5.60 3.38 -8.85
CA ARG A 57 5.03 4.23 -7.80
C ARG A 57 4.31 5.46 -8.35
N THR A 58 3.54 5.24 -9.41
CA THR A 58 2.81 6.29 -10.12
C THR A 58 1.31 6.01 -10.11
N VAL A 59 0.52 7.07 -10.26
CA VAL A 59 -0.94 7.00 -10.37
C VAL A 59 -1.35 7.85 -11.57
N ARG A 60 -2.22 7.31 -12.43
CA ARG A 60 -2.76 8.00 -13.61
C ARG A 60 -4.27 7.85 -13.67
N HIS A 61 -4.93 8.74 -14.38
CA HIS A 61 -6.37 8.67 -14.68
C HIS A 61 -6.56 8.60 -16.19
N GLY A 62 -7.26 7.56 -16.68
CA GLY A 62 -7.45 7.34 -18.11
C GLY A 62 -6.26 6.62 -18.77
N ALA A 63 -5.87 7.09 -19.96
CA ALA A 63 -4.90 6.42 -20.82
C ALA A 63 -3.44 6.60 -20.35
N PRO A 64 -2.48 5.72 -20.76
CA PRO A 64 -1.09 5.77 -20.30
C PRO A 64 -0.33 7.06 -20.58
N ASP A 65 -0.77 7.83 -21.58
CA ASP A 65 -0.26 9.10 -22.05
C ASP A 65 -0.78 10.32 -21.26
N THR A 66 -1.62 10.10 -20.25
CA THR A 66 -2.10 11.16 -19.37
C THR A 66 -1.06 11.55 -18.30
N PRO A 67 -1.08 12.80 -17.82
CA PRO A 67 -0.22 13.25 -16.74
C PRO A 67 -0.46 12.45 -15.45
N GLU A 68 0.61 12.19 -14.71
CA GLU A 68 0.54 11.51 -13.43
C GLU A 68 -0.07 12.39 -12.34
N VAL A 69 -0.83 11.77 -11.44
CA VAL A 69 -1.31 12.41 -10.22
C VAL A 69 -0.09 12.66 -9.32
N PRO A 70 0.20 13.92 -8.95
CA PRO A 70 1.44 14.29 -8.26
C PRO A 70 1.37 13.96 -6.75
N LEU A 71 1.32 12.68 -6.41
CA LEU A 71 1.31 12.19 -5.03
C LEU A 71 2.71 12.24 -4.42
N THR A 72 2.80 12.64 -3.16
CA THR A 72 4.05 12.47 -2.38
C THR A 72 4.26 10.99 -2.04
N LYS A 73 5.47 10.65 -1.56
CA LYS A 73 5.78 9.29 -1.13
C LYS A 73 4.76 8.72 -0.14
N LYS A 74 4.42 9.48 0.91
CA LYS A 74 3.48 9.06 1.97
C LYS A 74 2.04 8.99 1.48
N GLU A 75 1.63 9.92 0.61
CA GLU A 75 0.30 9.88 0.00
C GLU A 75 0.12 8.66 -0.91
N PHE A 76 1.16 8.31 -1.69
CA PHE A 76 1.18 7.08 -2.47
C PHE A 76 1.08 5.85 -1.58
N ASP A 77 1.93 5.76 -0.54
CA ASP A 77 1.93 4.61 0.38
C ASP A 77 0.57 4.46 1.08
N LEU A 78 -0.06 5.57 1.48
CA LEU A 78 -1.39 5.59 2.09
C LEU A 78 -2.47 5.07 1.14
N LEU A 79 -2.49 5.59 -0.09
CA LEU A 79 -3.46 5.17 -1.10
C LEU A 79 -3.26 3.69 -1.46
N HIS A 80 -2.01 3.27 -1.67
CA HIS A 80 -1.68 1.89 -1.96
C HIS A 80 -2.14 0.94 -0.85
N TYR A 81 -1.92 1.32 0.41
CA TYR A 81 -2.35 0.51 1.57
C TYR A 81 -3.87 0.40 1.67
N LEU A 82 -4.61 1.49 1.42
CA LEU A 82 -6.07 1.45 1.33
C LEU A 82 -6.56 0.52 0.20
N LEU A 83 -5.94 0.59 -0.97
CA LEU A 83 -6.29 -0.24 -2.13
C LEU A 83 -5.97 -1.71 -1.92
N LEU A 84 -4.85 -2.02 -1.24
CA LEU A 84 -4.49 -3.39 -0.87
C LEU A 84 -5.53 -4.01 0.08
N HIS A 85 -6.18 -3.19 0.90
CA HIS A 85 -7.24 -3.56 1.83
C HIS A 85 -8.62 -3.10 1.38
N LYS A 86 -8.87 -3.07 0.06
CA LYS A 86 -10.16 -2.68 -0.53
C LYS A 86 -11.34 -3.39 0.16
N GLY A 87 -12.38 -2.64 0.50
CA GLY A 87 -13.57 -3.11 1.20
C GLY A 87 -13.43 -3.20 2.72
N ARG A 88 -12.22 -3.13 3.28
CA ARG A 88 -11.98 -3.16 4.73
C ARG A 88 -11.84 -1.74 5.29
N VAL A 89 -12.41 -1.50 6.47
CA VAL A 89 -12.18 -0.27 7.22
C VAL A 89 -10.83 -0.37 7.95
N LEU A 90 -9.94 0.58 7.66
CA LEU A 90 -8.66 0.74 8.34
C LEU A 90 -8.76 1.88 9.36
N THR A 91 -8.35 1.63 10.60
CA THR A 91 -8.36 2.66 11.65
C THR A 91 -7.26 3.69 11.40
N ARG A 92 -7.40 4.90 11.96
CA ARG A 92 -6.36 5.93 11.91
C ARG A 92 -5.02 5.43 12.46
N LEU A 93 -5.07 4.64 13.55
CA LEU A 93 -3.89 4.03 14.13
C LEU A 93 -3.21 3.07 13.15
N GLN A 94 -3.95 2.15 12.54
CA GLN A 94 -3.40 1.20 11.55
C GLN A 94 -2.77 1.92 10.36
N LEU A 95 -3.41 2.98 9.86
CA LEU A 95 -2.87 3.79 8.78
C LEU A 95 -1.59 4.52 9.22
N GLY A 96 -1.55 5.02 10.46
CA GLY A 96 -0.39 5.69 11.05
C GLY A 96 0.79 4.74 11.22
N GLU A 97 0.57 3.58 11.84
CA GLU A 97 1.59 2.54 12.02
C GLU A 97 2.15 2.05 10.68
N HIS A 98 1.30 1.91 9.65
CA HIS A 98 1.78 1.53 8.33
C HIS A 98 2.69 2.59 7.70
N LEU A 99 2.33 3.87 7.83
CA LEU A 99 3.08 4.95 7.21
C LEU A 99 4.37 5.29 7.97
N TRP A 100 4.35 5.33 9.30
CA TRP A 100 5.49 5.80 10.11
C TRP A 100 6.15 4.70 10.95
N GLY A 101 5.62 3.48 10.97
CA GLY A 101 6.16 2.36 11.75
C GLY A 101 5.95 2.57 13.26
N ASN A 102 6.85 1.99 14.06
CA ASN A 102 6.85 2.11 15.53
C ASN A 102 7.42 3.46 16.05
N VAL A 103 7.62 4.45 15.17
CA VAL A 103 8.17 5.77 15.56
C VAL A 103 7.09 6.69 16.15
N LEU A 104 5.85 6.21 16.26
CA LEU A 104 4.78 6.88 16.99
C LEU A 104 4.97 6.66 18.50
N GLU A 105 6.10 7.09 19.05
CA GLU A 105 6.36 7.11 20.50
C GLU A 105 5.75 8.34 21.19
N ASP A 106 5.21 9.28 20.43
CA ASP A 106 4.55 10.46 20.98
C ASP A 106 3.16 10.62 20.39
N ASP A 107 2.25 11.10 21.26
CA ASP A 107 0.85 11.51 21.06
C ASP A 107 0.69 12.66 20.03
N SER A 108 1.60 12.72 19.06
CA SER A 108 1.72 13.67 17.97
C SER A 108 0.68 13.38 16.89
N ASP A 109 -0.50 13.96 17.13
CA ASP A 109 -1.55 14.34 16.20
C ASP A 109 -2.20 13.22 15.38
N SER A 110 -3.27 12.65 15.94
CA SER A 110 -4.26 11.82 15.20
C SER A 110 -4.81 12.48 13.91
N ASN A 111 -4.55 13.78 13.71
CA ASN A 111 -4.90 14.55 12.53
C ASN A 111 -4.01 14.32 11.30
N TYR A 112 -2.81 13.72 11.43
CA TYR A 112 -1.92 13.56 10.28
C TYR A 112 -2.53 12.71 9.16
N ILE A 113 -3.19 11.61 9.51
CA ILE A 113 -3.90 10.76 8.55
C ILE A 113 -5.01 11.55 7.85
N ASP A 114 -5.77 12.34 8.59
CA ASP A 114 -6.88 13.11 8.05
C ASP A 114 -6.39 14.17 7.05
N VAL A 115 -5.25 14.81 7.34
CA VAL A 115 -4.58 15.73 6.41
C VAL A 115 -4.09 15.01 5.15
N HIS A 116 -3.49 13.83 5.29
CA HIS A 116 -3.00 13.07 4.14
C HIS A 116 -4.16 12.56 3.27
N ILE A 117 -5.23 12.05 3.87
CA ILE A 117 -6.45 11.65 3.14
C ILE A 117 -7.05 12.86 2.41
N LYS A 118 -7.13 14.02 3.07
CA LYS A 118 -7.61 15.26 2.44
C LYS A 118 -6.76 15.64 1.24
N ASN A 119 -5.43 15.57 1.36
CA ASN A 119 -4.52 15.90 0.26
C ASN A 119 -4.60 14.89 -0.89
N VAL A 120 -4.66 13.59 -0.59
CA VAL A 120 -4.86 12.52 -1.57
C VAL A 120 -6.15 12.77 -2.36
N ARG A 121 -7.28 12.95 -1.66
CA ARG A 121 -8.56 13.26 -2.31
C ARG A 121 -8.45 14.51 -3.17
N LYS A 122 -7.91 15.61 -2.63
CA LYS A 122 -7.74 16.88 -3.38
C LYS A 122 -6.93 16.69 -4.67
N LYS A 123 -5.87 15.88 -4.64
CA LYS A 123 -5.03 15.61 -5.82
C LYS A 123 -5.74 14.72 -6.83
N LEU A 124 -6.41 13.66 -6.37
CA LEU A 124 -7.19 12.76 -7.24
C LEU A 124 -8.35 13.49 -7.91
N THR A 125 -9.09 14.34 -7.18
CA THR A 125 -10.23 15.11 -7.68
C THR A 125 -9.87 16.07 -8.82
N GLN A 126 -8.60 16.41 -9.00
CA GLN A 126 -8.16 17.20 -10.17
C GLN A 126 -8.19 16.40 -11.49
N PHE A 127 -8.27 15.06 -11.41
CA PHE A 127 -8.24 14.15 -12.56
C PHE A 127 -9.53 13.33 -12.69
N GLY A 128 -10.15 12.92 -11.57
CA GLY A 128 -11.38 12.12 -11.56
C GLY A 128 -11.99 12.01 -10.16
N SER A 129 -13.13 11.33 -10.01
CA SER A 129 -13.78 11.23 -8.69
C SER A 129 -12.93 10.46 -7.67
N ALA A 130 -12.85 10.99 -6.44
CA ALA A 130 -12.19 10.35 -5.30
C ALA A 130 -13.19 9.73 -4.29
N ASP A 131 -14.45 9.54 -4.70
CA ASP A 131 -15.54 9.04 -3.84
C ASP A 131 -15.32 7.59 -3.39
N PHE A 132 -14.44 6.87 -4.08
CA PHE A 132 -14.01 5.53 -3.69
C PHE A 132 -13.25 5.51 -2.37
N ILE A 133 -12.74 6.65 -1.87
CA ILE A 133 -12.18 6.76 -0.52
C ILE A 133 -13.30 7.23 0.40
N GLU A 134 -13.80 6.35 1.25
CA GLU A 134 -14.88 6.63 2.19
C GLU A 134 -14.35 6.95 3.58
N THR A 135 -15.00 7.89 4.27
CA THR A 135 -14.74 8.15 5.69
C THR A 135 -15.74 7.35 6.53
N VAL A 136 -15.24 6.47 7.39
CA VAL A 136 -16.05 5.75 8.39
C VAL A 136 -15.94 6.49 9.72
N ARG A 137 -16.99 7.24 10.07
CA ARG A 137 -17.02 8.12 11.24
C ARG A 137 -16.63 7.38 12.52
N GLY A 138 -15.74 7.98 13.30
CA GLY A 138 -15.24 7.42 14.56
C GLY A 138 -14.26 6.25 14.43
N ILE A 139 -14.01 5.74 13.21
CA ILE A 139 -13.16 4.55 13.00
C ILE A 139 -11.96 4.89 12.13
N GLY A 140 -12.19 5.36 10.90
CA GLY A 140 -11.10 5.58 9.95
C GLY A 140 -11.59 5.69 8.51
N TYR A 141 -10.92 4.97 7.60
CA TYR A 141 -11.11 5.11 6.16
C TYR A 141 -11.18 3.75 5.45
N ARG A 142 -11.83 3.72 4.29
CA ARG A 142 -11.96 2.54 3.45
C ARG A 142 -11.88 2.93 1.98
N ALA A 143 -11.23 2.11 1.16
CA ALA A 143 -11.38 2.16 -0.29
C ALA A 143 -12.49 1.20 -0.77
N VAL A 144 -13.37 1.64 -1.66
CA VAL A 144 -14.47 0.85 -2.26
C VAL A 144 -14.32 0.62 -3.75
#